data_AF-A0A941LNK4-F1
#
_entry.id   AF-A0A941LNK4-F1
#
_cell.length_a   1.000
_cell.length_b   1.000
_cell.length_c   1.000
_cell.angle_alpha   90.00
_cell.angle_beta   90.00
_cell.angle_gamma   90.00
#
_symmetry.space_group_name_H-M   'P 1'
#
loop_
_entity.id
_entity.type
_entity.pdbx_description
1 polymer ?
#
loop_
_entity_poly.entity_id
_entity_poly.type
_entity_poly.pdbx_seq_one_letter_code
_entity_poly.pdbx_strand_id
1 'polypeptide(L)'
;MKLSQQPSWFVLLFTMAIMACSTAPPRELIERNDHSGLAAWYEQEAVRLRGKAEDMRQMAELYAKSSYQPSPKESKTQLIAHCRLFIDYYTKSAEEAEALAKLHHAQEPAIP
;
A
#
# COMPACT_ATOMS: atom_id res chain seq x y z
N MET A 1 -1.08 -43.59 21.02
CA MET A 1 -0.74 -42.93 19.73
C MET A 1 -0.57 -41.45 20.01
N LYS A 2 0.66 -40.91 19.89
CA LYS A 2 0.92 -39.47 20.05
C LYS A 2 0.63 -38.81 18.69
N LEU A 3 -0.50 -38.10 18.55
CA LEU A 3 -0.70 -37.21 17.42
C LEU A 3 0.10 -35.94 17.67
N SER A 4 1.31 -35.91 17.12
CA SER A 4 2.01 -34.67 16.80
C SER A 4 1.21 -34.00 15.68
N GLN A 5 0.53 -32.91 15.99
CA GLN A 5 -0.14 -32.07 15.00
C GLN A 5 0.50 -30.70 15.11
N GLN A 6 1.63 -30.50 14.42
CA GLN A 6 2.25 -29.18 14.27
C GLN A 6 1.34 -28.31 13.39
N PRO A 7 0.68 -27.26 13.90
CA PRO A 7 -0.01 -26.29 13.07
C PRO A 7 0.96 -25.12 12.83
N SER A 8 2.14 -25.39 12.31
CA SER A 8 3.25 -24.41 12.38
C SER A 8 3.47 -23.61 11.10
N TRP A 9 2.99 -24.04 9.94
CA TRP A 9 3.35 -23.36 8.67
C TRP A 9 2.18 -22.57 8.06
N PHE A 10 0.99 -23.18 7.99
CA PHE A 10 -0.17 -22.54 7.36
C PHE A 10 -0.73 -21.36 8.17
N VAL A 11 -0.63 -21.41 9.50
CA VAL A 11 -1.04 -20.30 10.38
C VAL A 11 -0.09 -19.11 10.22
N LEU A 12 1.22 -19.35 10.10
CA LEU A 12 2.23 -18.29 9.90
C LEU A 12 2.06 -17.57 8.55
N LEU A 13 1.74 -18.30 7.48
CA LEU A 13 1.47 -17.70 6.16
C LEU A 13 0.21 -16.83 6.16
N PHE A 14 -0.83 -17.22 6.89
CA PHE A 14 -2.08 -16.47 6.95
C PHE A 14 -1.96 -15.18 7.76
N THR A 15 -1.12 -15.16 8.80
CA THR A 15 -0.89 -13.94 9.61
C THR A 15 -0.14 -12.83 8.87
N MET A 16 0.64 -13.15 7.84
CA MET A 16 1.43 -12.16 7.09
C MET A 16 0.58 -11.30 6.13
N ALA A 17 -0.61 -11.79 5.75
CA ALA A 17 -1.43 -11.19 4.69
C ALA A 17 -2.35 -10.03 5.13
N ILE A 18 -2.48 -9.75 6.44
CA ILE A 18 -3.57 -8.89 6.96
C ILE A 18 -3.10 -7.51 7.46
N MET A 19 -1.81 -7.16 7.39
CA MET A 19 -1.33 -5.84 7.83
C MET A 19 -1.19 -4.86 6.65
N ALA A 20 -2.32 -4.33 6.18
CA ALA A 20 -2.36 -3.19 5.26
C ALA A 20 -2.98 -1.95 5.92
N CYS A 21 -2.62 -1.67 7.18
CA CYS A 21 -2.83 -0.36 7.79
C CYS A 21 -1.95 0.69 7.07
N SER A 22 -2.37 1.95 7.02
CA SER A 22 -1.50 3.05 6.57
C SER A 22 -0.27 3.09 7.47
N THR A 23 0.88 2.75 6.92
CA THR A 23 2.14 2.71 7.64
C THR A 23 2.76 4.09 7.59
N ALA A 24 3.03 4.69 8.75
CA ALA A 24 4.01 5.77 8.86
C ALA A 24 5.42 5.17 8.78
N PRO A 25 6.46 5.96 8.46
CA PRO A 25 7.84 5.48 8.60
C PRO A 25 8.10 5.00 10.03
N PRO A 26 8.94 3.96 10.21
CA PRO A 26 9.35 3.51 11.54
C PRO A 26 9.92 4.68 12.36
N ARG A 27 9.44 4.82 13.60
CA ARG A 27 9.85 5.93 14.49
C ARG A 27 11.36 5.93 14.73
N GLU A 28 11.95 4.75 14.76
CA GLU A 28 13.37 4.54 14.99
C GLU A 28 14.24 5.22 13.91
N LEU A 29 13.77 5.27 12.65
CA LEU A 29 14.50 5.96 11.57
C LEU A 29 14.52 7.48 11.79
N ILE A 30 13.42 8.03 12.28
CA ILE A 30 13.31 9.46 12.62
C ILE A 30 14.20 9.77 13.83
N GLU A 31 14.10 8.98 14.90
CA GLU A 31 14.87 9.19 16.14
C GLU A 31 16.39 9.11 15.92
N ARG A 32 16.83 8.30 14.97
CA ARG A 32 18.24 8.16 14.60
C ARG A 32 18.71 9.16 13.55
N ASN A 33 17.80 10.01 13.06
CA ASN A 33 18.05 10.89 11.92
C ASN A 33 18.61 10.15 10.70
N ASP A 34 18.10 8.93 10.47
CA ASP A 34 18.54 8.04 9.40
C ASP A 34 17.85 8.42 8.09
N HIS A 35 18.39 9.44 7.42
CA HIS A 35 17.85 9.93 6.14
C HIS A 35 17.92 8.86 5.04
N SER A 36 18.94 7.99 5.05
CA SER A 36 19.08 6.91 4.07
C SER A 36 17.95 5.89 4.21
N GLY A 37 17.64 5.50 5.46
CA GLY A 37 16.56 4.59 5.77
C GLY A 37 15.18 5.20 5.50
N LEU A 38 14.99 6.49 5.81
CA LEU A 38 13.75 7.21 5.50
C LEU A 38 13.54 7.32 3.98
N ALA A 39 14.57 7.62 3.21
CA ALA A 39 14.48 7.69 1.76
C ALA A 39 14.03 6.34 1.17
N ALA A 40 14.71 5.25 1.54
CA ALA A 40 14.37 3.90 1.09
C ALA A 40 12.94 3.49 1.50
N TRP A 41 12.51 3.86 2.71
CA TRP A 41 11.15 3.58 3.17
C TRP A 41 10.10 4.31 2.32
N TYR A 42 10.30 5.60 2.05
CA TYR A 42 9.37 6.40 1.25
C TYR A 42 9.33 5.96 -0.23
N GLU A 43 10.45 5.50 -0.79
CA GLU A 43 10.47 4.87 -2.12
C GLU A 43 9.59 3.61 -2.16
N GLN A 44 9.74 2.73 -1.18
CA GLN A 44 8.92 1.53 -1.07
C GLN A 44 7.44 1.88 -0.87
N GLU A 45 7.15 2.90 -0.07
CA GLU A 45 5.79 3.38 0.17
C GLU A 45 5.14 3.92 -1.11
N ALA A 46 5.89 4.68 -1.92
CA ALA A 46 5.41 5.13 -3.23
C ALA A 46 5.05 3.96 -4.15
N VAL A 47 5.89 2.93 -4.22
CA VAL A 47 5.61 1.71 -5.00
C VAL A 47 4.34 1.02 -4.49
N ARG A 48 4.20 0.87 -3.17
CA ARG A 48 3.04 0.23 -2.55
C ARG A 48 1.74 0.99 -2.85
N LEU A 49 1.77 2.32 -2.76
CA LEU A 49 0.63 3.19 -3.05
C LEU A 49 0.23 3.11 -4.53
N ARG A 50 1.19 3.04 -5.45
CA ARG A 50 0.89 2.78 -6.87
C ARG A 50 0.24 1.42 -7.09
N GLY A 51 0.69 0.39 -6.38
CA GLY A 51 0.04 -0.92 -6.38
C GLY A 51 -1.43 -0.82 -5.97
N LYS A 52 -1.73 -0.09 -4.89
CA LYS A 52 -3.12 0.16 -4.46
C LYS A 52 -3.94 0.95 -5.49
N ALA A 53 -3.35 1.93 -6.14
CA ALA A 53 -4.02 2.65 -7.23
C ALA A 53 -4.36 1.70 -8.38
N GLU A 54 -3.46 0.76 -8.70
CA GLU A 54 -3.68 -0.24 -9.74
C GLU A 54 -4.77 -1.25 -9.36
N ASP A 55 -4.79 -1.72 -8.11
CA ASP A 55 -5.88 -2.57 -7.61
C ASP A 55 -7.25 -1.89 -7.81
N MET A 56 -7.33 -0.57 -7.54
CA MET A 56 -8.56 0.19 -7.74
C MET A 56 -8.91 0.38 -9.22
N ARG A 57 -7.94 0.46 -10.13
CA ARG A 57 -8.19 0.46 -11.58
C ARG A 57 -8.82 -0.86 -12.02
N GLN A 58 -8.24 -1.98 -11.59
CA GLN A 58 -8.77 -3.32 -11.89
C GLN A 58 -10.18 -3.51 -11.32
N MET A 59 -10.45 -3.00 -10.12
CA MET A 59 -11.79 -3.02 -9.54
C MET A 59 -12.79 -2.17 -10.34
N ALA A 60 -12.40 -0.97 -10.77
CA ALA A 60 -13.25 -0.12 -11.61
C ALA A 60 -13.61 -0.82 -12.94
N GLU A 61 -12.64 -1.49 -13.56
CA GLU A 61 -12.86 -2.29 -14.77
C GLU A 61 -13.81 -3.47 -14.51
N LEU A 62 -13.64 -4.18 -13.40
CA LEU A 62 -14.53 -5.27 -13.01
C LEU A 62 -15.99 -4.78 -12.87
N TYR A 63 -16.19 -3.66 -12.17
CA TYR A 63 -17.53 -3.09 -11.97
C TYR A 63 -18.16 -2.57 -13.26
N ALA A 64 -17.34 -2.13 -14.23
CA ALA A 64 -17.82 -1.67 -15.52
C ALA A 64 -18.32 -2.81 -16.44
N LYS A 65 -17.89 -4.06 -16.23
CA LYS A 65 -18.35 -5.20 -17.04
C LYS A 65 -19.86 -5.34 -16.98
N SER A 66 -20.52 -5.60 -18.10
CA SER A 66 -21.98 -5.76 -18.18
C SER A 66 -22.47 -6.90 -17.27
N SER A 67 -21.69 -7.98 -17.15
CA SER A 67 -21.97 -9.15 -16.32
C SER A 67 -21.91 -8.90 -14.81
N TYR A 68 -21.23 -7.84 -14.35
CA TYR A 68 -21.20 -7.52 -12.93
C TYR A 68 -22.59 -7.07 -12.47
N GLN A 69 -23.08 -7.63 -11.36
CA GLN A 69 -24.34 -7.22 -10.74
C GLN A 69 -24.02 -6.69 -9.32
N PRO A 70 -24.23 -5.39 -9.06
CA PRO A 70 -24.03 -4.84 -7.71
C PRO A 70 -25.10 -5.36 -6.75
N SER A 71 -24.86 -5.21 -5.45
CA SER A 71 -25.91 -5.49 -4.45
C SER A 71 -27.11 -4.53 -4.64
N PRO A 72 -28.32 -4.88 -4.17
CA PRO A 72 -29.51 -4.02 -4.36
C PRO A 72 -29.39 -2.60 -3.76
N LYS A 73 -28.42 -2.38 -2.87
CA LYS A 73 -28.18 -1.08 -2.20
C LYS A 73 -27.09 -0.24 -2.87
N GLU A 74 -26.44 -0.77 -3.90
CA GLU A 74 -25.30 -0.14 -4.57
C GLU A 74 -25.60 0.05 -6.05
N SER A 75 -25.08 1.14 -6.64
CA SER A 75 -25.07 1.29 -8.09
C SER A 75 -23.66 1.08 -8.64
N LYS A 76 -23.56 0.53 -9.85
CA LYS A 76 -22.30 0.45 -10.60
C LYS A 76 -21.60 1.80 -10.68
N THR A 77 -22.35 2.86 -10.98
CA THR A 77 -21.81 4.22 -11.09
C THR A 77 -21.18 4.68 -9.79
N GLN A 78 -21.82 4.44 -8.64
CA GLN A 78 -21.25 4.78 -7.33
C GLN A 78 -19.98 3.97 -7.02
N LEU A 79 -19.99 2.65 -7.29
CA LEU A 79 -18.84 1.79 -7.07
C LEU A 79 -17.63 2.24 -7.94
N ILE A 80 -17.85 2.53 -9.22
CA ILE A 80 -16.82 3.03 -10.12
C ILE A 80 -16.31 4.42 -9.67
N ALA A 81 -17.21 5.32 -9.25
CA ALA A 81 -16.83 6.62 -8.72
C ALA A 81 -15.97 6.50 -7.45
N HIS A 82 -16.30 5.54 -6.58
CA HIS A 82 -15.53 5.25 -5.38
C HIS A 82 -14.11 4.75 -5.71
N CYS A 83 -13.97 3.82 -6.66
CA CYS A 83 -12.66 3.40 -7.15
C CYS A 83 -11.85 4.57 -7.70
N ARG A 84 -12.46 5.46 -8.50
CA ARG A 84 -11.79 6.65 -9.07
C ARG A 84 -11.28 7.60 -7.99
N LEU A 85 -12.04 7.79 -6.91
CA LEU A 85 -11.60 8.59 -5.77
C LEU A 85 -10.34 8.00 -5.13
N PHE A 86 -10.30 6.68 -4.92
CA PHE A 86 -9.11 6.03 -4.36
C PHE A 86 -7.93 5.97 -5.31
N ILE A 87 -8.15 5.84 -6.63
CA ILE A 87 -7.08 5.96 -7.63
C ILE A 87 -6.40 7.32 -7.49
N ASP A 88 -7.18 8.40 -7.44
CA ASP A 88 -6.65 9.76 -7.29
C ASP A 88 -5.90 9.92 -5.97
N TYR A 89 -6.50 9.48 -4.86
CA TYR A 89 -5.89 9.53 -3.53
C TYR A 89 -4.55 8.79 -3.49
N TYR A 90 -4.50 7.52 -3.89
CA TYR A 90 -3.27 6.73 -3.83
C TYR A 90 -2.21 7.21 -4.81
N THR A 91 -2.61 7.74 -5.97
CA THR A 91 -1.66 8.34 -6.92
C THR A 91 -0.98 9.56 -6.31
N LYS A 92 -1.76 10.49 -5.75
CA LYS A 92 -1.22 11.69 -5.08
C LYS A 92 -0.34 11.34 -3.88
N SER A 93 -0.77 10.40 -3.04
CA SER A 93 0.06 9.97 -1.91
C SER A 93 1.36 9.29 -2.36
N ALA A 94 1.36 8.57 -3.50
CA ALA A 94 2.59 8.01 -4.04
C ALA A 94 3.56 9.11 -4.49
N GLU A 95 3.05 10.17 -5.12
CA GLU A 95 3.84 11.34 -5.52
C GLU A 95 4.43 12.07 -4.31
N GLU A 96 3.65 12.24 -3.24
CA GLU A 96 4.11 12.82 -1.97
C GLU A 96 5.21 11.95 -1.33
N ALA A 97 5.04 10.63 -1.31
CA ALA A 97 6.06 9.71 -0.81
C ALA A 97 7.36 9.83 -1.62
N GLU A 98 7.30 9.89 -2.95
CA GLU A 98 8.50 10.13 -3.77
C GLU A 98 9.16 11.48 -3.51
N ALA A 99 8.37 12.53 -3.28
CA ALA A 99 8.90 13.82 -2.91
C ALA A 99 9.66 13.76 -1.58
N LEU A 100 9.12 13.05 -0.59
CA LEU A 100 9.77 12.84 0.71
C LEU A 100 11.05 12.00 0.59
N ALA A 101 11.05 10.96 -0.25
CA ALA A 101 12.26 10.19 -0.53
C ALA A 101 13.37 11.07 -1.11
N LYS A 102 13.05 11.90 -2.11
CA LYS A 102 14.01 12.85 -2.71
C LYS A 102 14.54 13.87 -1.70
N LEU A 103 13.68 14.37 -0.81
CA LEU A 103 14.09 15.30 0.25
C LEU A 103 15.08 14.65 1.21
N HIS A 104 14.88 13.39 1.59
CA HIS A 104 15.80 12.69 2.49
C HIS A 104 17.12 12.29 1.80
N HIS A 105 17.09 11.89 0.52
CA HIS A 105 18.33 11.70 -0.27
C HIS A 105 19.18 12.98 -0.30
N ALA A 106 18.56 14.15 -0.44
CA ALA A 106 19.28 15.42 -0.44
C ALA A 106 19.89 15.81 0.92
N GLN A 107 19.52 15.11 2.01
CA GLN A 107 20.09 15.31 3.35
C GLN A 107 21.28 14.40 3.64
N GLU A 108 21.60 13.46 2.75
CA GLU A 108 22.83 12.69 2.87
C GLU A 108 24.06 13.59 2.63
N PRO A 109 25.06 13.58 3.53
CA PRO A 109 26.26 14.37 3.34
C PRO A 109 26.99 13.85 2.09
N ALA A 110 27.35 14.78 1.19
CA ALA A 110 28.27 14.47 0.10
C ALA A 110 29.58 13.95 0.71
N ILE A 111 29.92 12.69 0.44
CA ILE A 111 31.21 12.13 0.83
C ILE A 111 32.29 12.95 0.11
N PRO A 112 33.21 13.62 0.83
CA PRO A 112 34.32 14.37 0.22
C PRO A 112 35.34 13.45 -0.44
#